data_AF-A0A965RW85-F1
#
_entry.id   AF-A0A965RW85-F1
#
_cell.length_a   1.000
_cell.length_b   1.000
_cell.length_c   1.000
_cell.angle_alpha   90.00
_cell.angle_beta   90.00
_cell.angle_gamma   90.00
#
_symmetry.space_group_name_H-M   'P 1'
#
loop_
_entity.id
_entity.type
_entity.pdbx_description
1 polymer ?
#
loop_
_entity_poly.entity_id
_entity_poly.type
_entity_poly.pdbx_seq_one_letter_code
_entity_poly.pdbx_strand_id
1 'polypeptide(L)' 'MSITPQRIVCLTEETTEWLYLLGQSHRIVGI' A
#
# COMPACT_ATOMS: atom_id res chain seq x y z
N MET A 1 -16.43 10.88 -0.96
CA MET A 1 -15.09 10.93 -0.36
C MET A 1 -14.64 9.53 -0.01
N SER A 2 -13.45 9.10 -0.46
CA SER A 2 -12.83 7.87 0.07
C SER A 2 -12.19 8.20 1.43
N ILE A 3 -12.54 7.44 2.48
CA ILE A 3 -11.98 7.59 3.83
C ILE A 3 -10.72 6.76 4.05
N THR A 4 -10.23 6.07 3.02
CA THR A 4 -9.04 5.22 3.10
C THR A 4 -7.79 5.95 2.57
N PRO A 5 -6.58 5.62 3.07
CA PRO A 5 -5.34 6.27 2.63
C PRO A 5 -5.10 6.13 1.13
N GLN A 6 -4.86 7.20 0.37
CA GLN A 6 -4.68 7.09 -1.10
C GLN A 6 -3.21 6.96 -1.53
N ARG A 7 -2.25 7.31 -0.67
CA ARG A 7 -0.81 7.22 -0.92
C ARG A 7 -0.15 6.60 0.30
N ILE A 8 0.52 5.48 0.11
CA ILE A 8 1.08 4.67 1.20
C ILE A 8 2.58 4.50 0.94
N VAL A 9 3.38 4.70 1.98
CA VAL A 9 4.80 4.34 1.98
C VAL A 9 4.94 3.09 2.83
N CYS A 10 5.47 2.02 2.24
CA CYS A 10 5.88 0.83 2.97
C CYS A 10 7.28 1.08 3.54
N LEU A 11 7.62 0.40 4.65
CA LEU A 11 8.96 0.48 5.26
C LEU A 11 9.59 -0.92 5.43
N THR A 12 8.82 -1.95 5.10
CA THR A 12 9.22 -3.36 5.19
C THR A 12 8.64 -4.12 4.02
N GLU A 13 9.31 -5.19 3.63
CA GLU A 13 8.84 -6.13 2.59
C GLU A 13 7.48 -6.71 2.95
N GLU A 14 7.30 -7.17 4.19
CA GLU A 14 6.05 -7.75 4.67
C GLU A 14 4.84 -6.85 4.37
N THR A 15 4.91 -5.55 4.72
CA THR A 15 3.80 -4.61 4.47
C THR A 15 3.55 -4.36 2.98
N THR A 16 4.58 -4.48 2.16
CA THR A 16 4.49 -4.37 0.70
C THR A 16 3.76 -5.59 0.12
N GLU A 17 4.15 -6.79 0.55
CA GLU A 17 3.52 -8.06 0.13
C GLU A 17 2.04 -8.10 0.51
N TRP A 18 1.67 -7.64 1.72
CA TRP A 18 0.27 -7.52 2.13
C TRP A 18 -0.56 -6.67 1.16
N LEU A 19 -0.04 -5.52 0.72
CA LEU A 19 -0.75 -4.65 -0.23
C LEU A 19 -0.82 -5.26 -1.63
N TYR A 20 0.17 -6.04 -2.05
CA TYR A 20 0.09 -6.82 -3.30
C TYR A 20 -1.02 -7.88 -3.22
N LEU A 21 -1.08 -8.65 -2.14
CA LEU A 21 -2.12 -9.68 -1.96
C LEU A 21 -3.53 -9.08 -1.89
N LEU A 22 -3.67 -7.88 -1.33
CA LEU A 22 -4.94 -7.14 -1.28
C LEU A 22 -5.31 -6.42 -2.59
N GLY A 23 -4.46 -6.46 -3.62
CA GLY A 23 -4.65 -5.72 -4.87
C GLY A 23 -4.59 -4.19 -4.69
N GLN A 24 -4.01 -3.71 -3.59
CA GLN A 24 -3.92 -2.29 -3.23
C GLN A 24 -2.55 -1.68 -3.55
N SER A 25 -1.66 -2.42 -4.24
CA SER A 25 -0.33 -1.95 -4.61
C SER A 25 -0.32 -0.67 -5.43
N HIS A 26 -1.40 -0.37 -6.17
CA HIS A 26 -1.58 0.88 -6.90
C HIS A 26 -1.57 2.15 -6.02
N ARG A 27 -1.72 1.99 -4.69
CA ARG A 27 -1.65 3.08 -3.69
C ARG A 27 -0.24 3.28 -3.11
N ILE A 28 0.72 2.42 -3.44
CA ILE A 28 2.11 2.51 -2.94
C ILE A 28 2.85 3.60 -3.70
N VAL A 29 3.47 4.52 -2.95
CA VAL A 29 4.26 5.63 -3.52
C VAL A 29 5.74 5.58 -3.12
N GLY A 30 6.12 4.61 -2.29
CA GLY A 30 7.47 4.33 -1.84
C GLY A 30 7.49 3.04 -0.99
N ILE A 31 8.62 2.35 -0.95
CA ILE A 31 8.86 1.11 -0.20
C ILE A 31 10.11 1.29 0.66
#